data_AF-K1U1M0-F1
#
_entry.id   AF-K1U1M0-F1
#
_cell.length_a   1.000
_cell.length_b   1.000
_cell.length_c   1.000
_cell.angle_alpha   90.00
_cell.angle_beta   90.00
_cell.angle_gamma   90.00
#
_symmetry.space_group_name_H-M   'P 1'
#
loop_
_entity.id
_entity.type
_entity.pdbx_description
1 polymer ?
#
loop_
_entity_poly.entity_id
_entity_poly.type
_entity_poly.pdbx_seq_one_letter_code
_entity_poly.pdbx_strand_id
1 'polypeptide(L)'
;NVYLISGLIFTVVGAIVLYVVLTFVYKDTFSSQTLGSYIGAYVSTYYINMSIFLAFAATYPEEQLMLYFIIPIKIKWFGVLYGAYILIDIYNAFSYARQIGTYVLAIITTVLIVMSLLNFILYFISLKKNGGAFSVAQAKRKRQYRQQVNRARQNQTYQNGARHKC
;
A
#
# COMPACT_ATOMS: atom_id res chain seq x y z
N ASN A 1 -10.28 2.27 13.18
CA ASN A 1 -9.33 1.37 12.48
C ASN A 1 -7.93 1.70 12.97
N VAL A 2 -7.28 0.80 13.71
CA VAL A 2 -5.95 1.03 14.31
C VAL A 2 -4.93 1.45 13.25
N TYR A 3 -5.02 0.87 12.04
CA TYR A 3 -4.12 1.16 10.94
C TYR A 3 -4.21 2.61 10.43
N LEU A 4 -5.43 3.16 10.38
CA LEU A 4 -5.65 4.55 9.96
C LEU A 4 -5.16 5.51 11.04
N ILE A 5 -5.45 5.20 12.30
CA ILE A 5 -5.04 6.02 13.44
C ILE A 5 -3.50 6.04 13.57
N SER A 6 -2.83 4.89 13.45
CA SER A 6 -1.37 4.82 13.49
C SER A 6 -0.75 5.55 12.29
N GLY A 7 -1.31 5.39 11.09
CA GLY A 7 -0.86 6.12 9.90
C GLY A 7 -0.99 7.64 10.06
N LEU A 8 -2.09 8.11 10.66
CA LEU A 8 -2.29 9.53 10.95
C LEU A 8 -1.28 10.04 11.98
N ILE A 9 -1.06 9.30 13.07
CA ILE A 9 -0.06 9.66 14.10
C ILE A 9 1.33 9.76 13.49
N PHE A 10 1.77 8.77 12.70
CA PHE A 10 3.08 8.81 12.04
C PHE A 10 3.22 9.98 11.08
N THR A 11 2.16 10.30 10.34
CA THR A 11 2.16 11.43 9.40
C THR A 11 2.25 12.77 10.15
N VAL A 12 1.49 12.95 11.23
CA VAL A 12 1.51 14.18 12.04
C VAL A 12 2.85 14.34 12.75
N VAL A 13 3.38 13.30 13.38
CA VAL A 13 4.70 13.34 14.02
C VAL A 13 5.79 13.63 12.99
N GLY A 14 5.74 12.96 11.83
CA GLY A 14 6.65 13.21 10.72
C GLY A 14 6.58 14.65 10.20
N ALA A 15 5.38 15.21 10.07
CA ALA A 15 5.17 16.60 9.66
C ALA A 15 5.74 17.61 10.66
N ILE A 16 5.55 17.39 11.96
CA ILE A 16 6.10 18.24 13.02
C ILE A 16 7.63 18.19 13.02
N VAL A 17 8.21 17.00 12.97
CA VAL A 17 9.66 16.82 12.91
C VAL A 17 10.23 17.51 11.66
N LEU A 18 9.58 17.30 10.52
CA LEU A 18 9.99 17.92 9.26
C LEU A 18 9.89 19.45 9.29
N TYR A 19 8.83 19.99 9.90
CA TYR A 19 8.66 21.43 10.08
C TYR A 19 9.81 22.04 10.87
N VAL A 20 10.17 21.42 12.00
CA VAL A 20 11.28 21.87 12.83
C VAL A 20 12.58 21.83 12.05
N VAL A 21 12.89 20.69 11.40
CA VAL A 21 14.13 20.51 10.62
C VAL A 21 14.23 21.52 9.48
N LEU A 22 13.19 21.67 8.65
CA LEU A 22 13.21 22.60 7.52
C LEU A 22 13.30 24.06 7.97
N THR A 23 12.64 24.42 9.08
CA THR A 23 12.74 25.79 9.63
C THR A 23 14.17 26.10 10.05
N PHE A 24 14.89 25.14 10.64
CA PHE A 24 16.30 25.36 11.00
C PHE A 24 17.25 25.39 9.79
N VAL A 25 17.05 24.48 8.82
CA VAL A 25 17.93 24.34 7.66
C VAL A 25 17.74 25.49 6.66
N TYR A 26 16.51 25.98 6.48
CA TYR A 26 16.15 26.98 5.47
C TYR A 26 15.73 28.33 6.07
N LYS A 27 16.12 28.62 7.33
CA LYS A 27 15.77 29.84 8.06
C LYS A 27 16.05 31.14 7.30
N ASP A 28 17.10 31.16 6.48
CA ASP A 28 17.56 32.35 5.75
C ASP A 28 16.86 32.50 4.38
N THR A 29 16.19 31.43 3.90
CA THR A 29 15.56 31.39 2.57
C THR A 29 14.04 31.45 2.63
N PHE A 30 13.43 30.80 3.63
CA PHE A 30 11.98 30.71 3.76
C PHE A 30 11.54 31.11 5.17
N SER A 31 10.42 31.83 5.26
CA SER A 31 9.80 32.10 6.55
C SER A 31 9.21 30.83 7.18
N SER A 32 9.20 30.76 8.50
CA SER A 32 8.60 29.65 9.24
C SER A 32 7.10 29.51 8.97
N GLN A 33 6.39 30.60 8.67
CA GLN A 33 4.98 30.56 8.29
C GLN A 33 4.80 29.91 6.92
N THR A 34 5.62 30.27 5.93
CA THR A 34 5.58 29.71 4.58
C THR A 34 5.81 28.19 4.59
N LEU A 35 6.83 27.72 5.32
CA LEU A 35 7.11 26.28 5.45
C LEU A 35 5.97 25.54 6.15
N GLY A 36 5.39 26.12 7.20
CA GLY A 36 4.24 25.57 7.90
C GLY A 36 3.02 25.42 6.99
N SER A 37 2.72 26.44 6.18
CA SER A 37 1.63 26.41 5.20
C SER A 37 1.85 25.33 4.14
N TYR A 38 3.06 25.19 3.60
CA TYR A 38 3.35 24.12 2.65
C TYR A 38 3.15 22.74 3.27
N ILE A 39 3.77 22.46 4.41
CA ILE A 39 3.63 21.16 5.08
C ILE A 39 2.16 20.87 5.38
N GLY A 40 1.42 21.84 5.94
CA GLY A 40 0.00 21.69 6.24
C GLY A 40 -0.85 21.37 5.01
N ALA A 41 -0.55 21.98 3.86
CA ALA A 41 -1.27 21.72 2.61
C ALA A 41 -1.06 20.29 2.07
N TYR A 42 0.09 19.67 2.35
CA TYR A 42 0.40 18.30 1.92
C TYR A 42 0.01 17.23 2.95
N VAL A 43 -0.38 17.61 4.17
CA VAL A 43 -0.91 16.66 5.16
C VAL A 43 -2.35 16.33 4.81
N SER A 44 -2.57 15.12 4.30
CA SER A 44 -3.88 14.61 3.92
C SER A 44 -4.00 13.11 4.24
N THR A 45 -5.23 12.64 4.38
CA THR A 45 -5.53 11.20 4.50
C THR A 45 -5.32 10.43 3.20
N TYR A 46 -5.02 11.12 2.10
CA TYR A 46 -4.84 10.53 0.77
C TYR A 46 -3.83 9.36 0.77
N TYR A 47 -2.60 9.61 1.18
CA TYR A 47 -1.56 8.58 1.19
C TYR A 47 -1.78 7.54 2.31
N ILE A 48 -2.47 7.91 3.39
CA ILE A 48 -2.91 6.95 4.43
C ILE A 48 -3.90 5.94 3.82
N ASN A 49 -4.87 6.40 3.04
CA ASN A 49 -5.85 5.56 2.33
C ASN A 49 -5.18 4.69 1.25
N MET A 50 -4.18 5.21 0.55
CA MET A 50 -3.38 4.39 -0.35
C MET A 50 -2.57 3.32 0.42
N SER A 51 -2.01 3.66 1.58
CA SER A 51 -1.23 2.72 2.38
C SER A 51 -2.06 1.51 2.83
N ILE A 52 -3.30 1.72 3.26
CA ILE A 52 -4.18 0.62 3.68
C ILE A 52 -4.60 -0.21 2.48
N PHE A 53 -4.83 0.42 1.33
CA PHE A 53 -5.12 -0.29 0.09
C PHE A 53 -3.93 -1.17 -0.35
N LEU A 54 -2.70 -0.63 -0.31
CA LEU A 54 -1.49 -1.41 -0.58
C LEU A 54 -1.32 -2.57 0.40
N ALA A 55 -1.57 -2.34 1.69
CA ALA A 55 -1.53 -3.40 2.70
C ALA A 55 -2.51 -4.53 2.38
N PHE A 56 -3.74 -4.17 2.02
CA PHE A 56 -4.76 -5.12 1.59
C PHE A 56 -4.35 -5.88 0.32
N ALA A 57 -3.81 -5.19 -0.68
CA ALA A 57 -3.32 -5.79 -1.91
C ALA A 57 -2.16 -6.76 -1.70
N ALA A 58 -1.26 -6.46 -0.76
CA ALA A 58 -0.16 -7.34 -0.38
C ALA A 58 -0.64 -8.59 0.38
N THR A 59 -1.70 -8.45 1.18
CA THR A 59 -2.26 -9.55 1.99
C THR A 59 -3.11 -10.50 1.15
N TYR A 60 -3.93 -9.95 0.26
CA TYR A 60 -4.95 -10.68 -0.49
C TYR A 60 -4.84 -10.41 -2.01
N PRO A 61 -3.71 -10.78 -2.65
CA PRO A 61 -3.45 -10.42 -4.04
C PRO A 61 -4.37 -11.12 -5.06
N GLU A 62 -4.94 -12.27 -4.69
CA GLU A 62 -5.82 -13.07 -5.57
C GLU A 62 -7.31 -12.77 -5.38
N GLU A 63 -7.68 -11.98 -4.37
CA GLU A 63 -9.04 -11.51 -4.20
C GLU A 63 -9.42 -10.53 -5.32
N GLN A 64 -10.71 -10.46 -5.66
CA GLN A 64 -11.23 -9.67 -6.78
C GLN A 64 -12.05 -8.49 -6.27
N LEU A 65 -11.76 -7.31 -6.78
CA LEU A 65 -12.59 -6.13 -6.64
C LEU A 65 -13.50 -6.03 -7.87
N MET A 66 -14.81 -5.96 -7.62
CA MET A 66 -15.82 -5.82 -8.66
C MET A 66 -15.94 -4.34 -9.05
N LEU A 67 -15.23 -3.92 -10.10
CA LEU A 67 -15.31 -2.55 -10.60
C LEU A 67 -16.72 -2.29 -11.16
N TYR A 68 -17.41 -1.30 -10.58
CA TYR A 68 -18.81 -0.98 -10.89
C TYR A 68 -19.75 -2.18 -10.86
N PHE A 69 -19.46 -3.20 -10.04
CA PHE A 69 -20.19 -4.48 -10.00
C PHE A 69 -20.21 -5.27 -11.32
N ILE A 70 -19.42 -4.88 -12.33
CA ILE A 70 -19.41 -5.49 -13.67
C ILE A 70 -18.08 -6.21 -13.94
N ILE A 71 -16.95 -5.54 -13.72
CA ILE A 71 -15.64 -6.06 -14.15
C ILE A 71 -14.86 -6.56 -12.93
N PRO A 72 -14.68 -7.88 -12.75
CA PRO A 72 -13.84 -8.42 -11.69
C PRO A 72 -12.36 -8.18 -12.01
N ILE A 73 -11.67 -7.38 -11.21
CA ILE A 73 -10.23 -7.11 -11.35
C ILE A 73 -9.52 -7.62 -10.09
N LYS A 74 -8.43 -8.37 -10.27
CA LYS A 74 -7.61 -8.85 -9.15
C LYS A 74 -6.92 -7.67 -8.46
N ILE A 75 -6.97 -7.65 -7.13
CA ILE A 75 -6.44 -6.55 -6.32
C ILE A 75 -4.93 -6.33 -6.52
N LYS A 76 -4.15 -7.38 -6.84
CA LYS A 76 -2.72 -7.24 -7.14
C LYS A 76 -2.40 -6.18 -8.21
N TRP A 77 -3.27 -6.02 -9.21
CA TRP A 77 -3.08 -5.01 -10.26
C TRP A 77 -3.25 -3.59 -9.74
N PHE A 78 -4.24 -3.38 -8.86
CA PHE A 78 -4.38 -2.10 -8.18
C PHE A 78 -3.20 -1.84 -7.24
N GLY A 79 -2.69 -2.85 -6.54
CA GLY A 79 -1.48 -2.71 -5.72
C GLY A 79 -0.28 -2.19 -6.52
N VAL A 80 -0.06 -2.75 -7.72
CA VAL A 80 0.98 -2.27 -8.64
C VAL A 80 0.67 -0.86 -9.16
N LEU A 81 -0.58 -0.58 -9.53
CA LEU A 81 -1.01 0.73 -10.01
C LEU A 81 -0.75 1.83 -8.97
N TYR A 82 -1.21 1.64 -7.73
CA TYR A 82 -1.01 2.61 -6.65
C TYR A 82 0.47 2.75 -6.26
N GLY A 83 1.21 1.64 -6.23
CA GLY A 83 2.65 1.68 -6.00
C GLY A 83 3.39 2.48 -7.07
N ALA A 84 3.05 2.27 -8.35
CA ALA A 84 3.61 3.03 -9.46
C ALA A 84 3.20 4.51 -9.41
N TYR A 85 1.94 4.79 -9.06
CA TYR A 85 1.44 6.16 -8.90
C TYR A 85 2.23 6.94 -7.85
N ILE A 86 2.51 6.34 -6.69
CA ILE A 86 3.34 6.94 -5.64
C ILE A 86 4.76 7.25 -6.16
N LEU A 87 5.37 6.35 -6.93
CA LEU A 87 6.70 6.58 -7.49
C LEU A 87 6.70 7.72 -8.52
N ILE A 88 5.64 7.83 -9.31
CA ILE A 88 5.44 8.92 -10.27
C ILE A 88 5.25 10.25 -9.52
N ASP A 89 4.49 10.29 -8.44
CA ASP A 89 4.32 11.49 -7.60
C ASP A 89 5.68 12.00 -7.08
N ILE A 90 6.50 11.09 -6.54
CA ILE A 90 7.85 11.43 -6.06
C ILE A 90 8.71 11.93 -7.23
N TYR A 91 8.73 11.21 -8.36
CA TYR A 91 9.50 11.61 -9.54
C TYR A 91 9.09 13.00 -10.05
N ASN A 92 7.79 13.27 -10.14
CA ASN A 92 7.26 14.55 -10.58
C ASN A 92 7.62 15.66 -9.60
N ALA A 93 7.56 15.41 -8.29
CA ALA A 93 7.95 16.37 -7.27
C ALA A 93 9.43 16.78 -7.41
N PHE A 94 10.34 15.82 -7.62
CA PHE A 94 11.76 16.11 -7.86
C PHE A 94 12.03 16.77 -9.22
N SER A 95 11.29 16.38 -10.26
CA SER A 95 11.40 16.99 -11.59
C SER A 95 10.98 18.46 -11.56
N TYR A 96 9.88 18.76 -10.88
CA TYR A 96 9.40 20.13 -10.67
C TYR A 96 10.37 20.95 -9.80
N ALA A 97 10.91 20.36 -8.74
CA ALA A 97 11.93 20.99 -7.91
C ALA A 97 13.17 21.42 -8.71
N ARG A 98 13.61 20.59 -9.67
CA ARG A 98 14.73 20.91 -10.57
C ARG A 98 14.43 22.11 -11.47
N GLN A 99 13.19 22.28 -11.91
CA GLN A 99 12.78 23.41 -12.76
C GLN A 99 12.76 24.73 -11.98
N ILE A 100 12.32 24.71 -10.72
CA ILE A 100 12.22 25.91 -9.87
C ILE A 100 13.55 26.25 -9.18
N GLY A 101 14.46 25.29 -9.07
CA GLY A 101 15.74 25.46 -8.37
C GLY A 101 15.65 25.31 -6.85
N THR A 102 14.53 24.76 -6.32
CA THR A 102 14.39 24.45 -4.90
C THR A 102 13.85 23.04 -4.70
N TYR A 103 14.48 22.30 -3.79
CA TYR A 103 14.10 20.93 -3.44
C TYR A 103 13.16 20.85 -2.23
N VAL A 104 12.82 21.98 -1.59
CA VAL A 104 12.02 22.01 -0.36
C VAL A 104 10.67 21.32 -0.55
N LEU A 105 9.93 21.66 -1.61
CA LEU A 105 8.64 21.04 -1.94
C LEU A 105 8.77 19.53 -2.21
N ALA A 106 9.80 19.11 -2.96
CA ALA A 106 10.03 17.70 -3.23
C ALA A 106 10.34 16.90 -1.95
N ILE A 107 11.13 17.48 -1.04
CA ILE A 107 11.45 16.90 0.26
C ILE A 107 10.17 16.78 1.11
N ILE A 108 9.36 17.85 1.18
CA ILE A 108 8.09 17.84 1.93
C ILE A 108 7.18 16.71 1.45
N THR A 109 6.90 16.67 0.15
CA THR A 109 6.03 15.66 -0.44
C THR A 109 6.56 14.25 -0.20
N THR A 110 7.85 14.02 -0.46
CA THR A 110 8.46 12.69 -0.32
C THR A 110 8.44 12.20 1.13
N VAL A 111 8.80 13.06 2.09
CA VAL A 111 8.81 12.68 3.51
C VAL A 111 7.40 12.38 4.00
N LEU A 112 6.39 13.18 3.63
CA LEU A 112 5.01 12.93 4.03
C LEU A 112 4.43 11.65 3.42
N ILE A 113 4.76 11.35 2.15
CA ILE A 113 4.44 10.07 1.51
C ILE A 113 5.08 8.92 2.30
N VAL A 114 6.37 9.02 2.61
CA VAL A 114 7.07 7.95 3.34
C VAL A 114 6.49 7.76 4.75
N MET A 115 6.18 8.84 5.46
CA MET A 115 5.62 8.78 6.81
C MET A 115 4.20 8.19 6.84
N SER A 116 3.38 8.52 5.84
CA SER A 116 2.03 7.93 5.71
C SER A 116 2.05 6.47 5.25
N LEU A 117 3.04 6.08 4.45
CA LEU A 117 3.27 4.70 4.05
C LEU A 117 4.08 3.89 5.07
N LEU A 118 4.63 4.51 6.12
CA LEU A 118 5.49 3.86 7.11
C LEU A 118 4.78 2.66 7.74
N ASN A 119 3.48 2.79 7.99
CA ASN A 119 2.65 1.68 8.48
C ASN A 119 2.60 0.50 7.49
N PHE A 120 2.44 0.78 6.19
CA PHE A 120 2.49 -0.24 5.15
C PHE A 120 3.89 -0.88 5.05
N ILE A 121 4.95 -0.07 5.14
CA ILE A 121 6.34 -0.55 5.07
C ILE A 121 6.63 -1.51 6.24
N LEU A 122 6.27 -1.12 7.46
CA LEU A 122 6.40 -1.98 8.65
C LEU A 122 5.59 -3.27 8.51
N TYR A 123 4.35 -3.16 8.04
CA TYR A 123 3.50 -4.30 7.75
C TYR A 123 4.12 -5.23 6.72
N PHE A 124 4.60 -4.69 5.60
CA PHE A 124 5.19 -5.46 4.50
C PHE A 124 6.48 -6.17 4.92
N ILE A 125 7.33 -5.51 5.71
CA ILE A 125 8.53 -6.11 6.29
C ILE A 125 8.15 -7.22 7.27
N SER A 126 7.20 -6.98 8.17
CA SER A 126 6.70 -7.98 9.12
C SER A 126 6.10 -9.20 8.40
N LEU A 127 5.31 -8.94 7.35
CA LEU A 127 4.74 -9.95 6.47
C LEU A 127 5.83 -10.81 5.81
N LYS A 128 6.87 -10.19 5.27
CA LYS A 128 7.99 -10.89 4.62
C LYS A 128 8.83 -11.68 5.63
N LYS A 129 9.09 -11.12 6.81
CA LYS A 129 9.90 -11.73 7.88
C LYS A 129 9.20 -12.94 8.52
N ASN A 130 7.89 -12.87 8.69
CA ASN A 130 7.10 -13.95 9.29
C ASN A 130 6.59 -14.99 8.26
N GLY A 131 7.16 -15.02 7.04
CA GLY A 131 6.89 -16.07 6.05
C GLY A 131 5.63 -15.87 5.21
N GLY A 132 5.12 -14.63 5.11
CA GLY A 132 3.95 -14.25 4.32
C GLY A 132 2.65 -14.78 4.92
N ALA A 133 1.61 -13.95 4.99
CA ALA A 133 0.31 -14.29 5.57
C ALA A 133 -0.42 -15.48 4.89
N PHE A 134 0.16 -16.08 3.86
CA PHE A 134 -0.05 -17.46 3.52
C PHE A 134 1.31 -18.02 3.15
N SER A 135 1.90 -18.82 4.05
CA SER A 135 3.08 -19.60 3.71
C SER A 135 2.85 -20.20 2.32
N VAL A 136 3.80 -20.06 1.41
CA VAL A 136 3.72 -20.69 0.07
C VAL A 136 3.30 -22.17 0.19
N ALA A 137 3.62 -22.81 1.32
CA ALA A 137 3.14 -24.14 1.69
C ALA A 137 1.61 -24.25 1.89
N GLN A 138 0.93 -23.28 2.50
CA GLN A 138 -0.53 -23.26 2.61
C GLN A 138 -1.22 -23.01 1.26
N ALA A 139 -0.70 -22.10 0.43
CA ALA A 139 -1.21 -21.88 -0.93
C ALA A 139 -1.01 -23.13 -1.81
N LYS A 140 0.17 -23.77 -1.73
CA LYS A 140 0.48 -25.04 -2.39
C LYS A 140 -0.44 -26.16 -1.90
N ARG A 141 -0.65 -26.29 -0.58
CA ARG A 141 -1.59 -27.27 0.01
C ARG A 141 -3.03 -27.06 -0.44
N LYS A 142 -3.51 -25.81 -0.47
CA LYS A 142 -4.88 -25.48 -0.95
C LYS A 142 -5.04 -25.80 -2.45
N ARG A 143 -4.01 -25.54 -3.27
CA ARG A 143 -4.00 -25.89 -4.70
C ARG A 143 -3.95 -27.40 -4.92
N GLN A 144 -3.10 -28.11 -4.17
CA GLN A 144 -3.00 -29.57 -4.20
C GLN A 144 -4.31 -30.23 -3.74
N TYR A 145 -4.95 -29.71 -2.69
CA TYR A 145 -6.26 -30.18 -2.24
C TYR A 145 -7.32 -29.98 -3.32
N ARG A 146 -7.42 -28.79 -3.93
CA ARG A 146 -8.35 -28.54 -5.04
C ARG A 146 -8.11 -29.47 -6.23
N GLN A 147 -6.85 -29.74 -6.57
CA GLN A 147 -6.50 -30.69 -7.63
C GLN A 147 -6.88 -32.13 -7.28
N GLN A 148 -6.64 -32.56 -6.05
CA GLN A 148 -7.02 -33.90 -5.58
C GLN A 148 -8.55 -34.07 -5.55
N VAL A 149 -9.29 -33.08 -5.07
CA VAL A 149 -10.77 -33.10 -5.06
C VAL A 149 -11.33 -33.13 -6.48
N ASN A 150 -10.77 -32.32 -7.40
CA ASN A 150 -11.21 -32.33 -8.80
C ASN A 150 -10.88 -33.66 -9.51
N ARG A 151 -9.70 -34.24 -9.26
CA ARG A 151 -9.33 -35.57 -9.79
C ARG A 151 -10.21 -36.68 -9.20
N ALA A 152 -10.49 -36.64 -7.90
CA ALA A 152 -11.42 -37.55 -7.26
C ALA A 152 -12.82 -37.44 -7.89
N ARG A 153 -13.32 -36.22 -8.11
CA ARG A 153 -14.60 -35.98 -8.80
C ARG A 153 -14.63 -36.54 -10.23
N GLN A 154 -13.57 -36.39 -11.01
CA GLN A 154 -13.49 -36.95 -12.37
C GLN A 154 -13.49 -38.48 -12.36
N ASN A 155 -12.77 -39.09 -11.42
CA ASN A 155 -12.69 -40.55 -11.27
C ASN A 155 -13.94 -41.16 -10.60
N GLN A 156 -14.84 -40.34 -10.04
CA GLN A 156 -16.14 -40.76 -9.49
C GLN A 156 -17.25 -40.84 -10.55
N THR A 157 -16.93 -40.69 -11.84
CA THR A 157 -17.86 -40.96 -12.94
C THR A 157 -17.96 -42.48 -13.13
N TYR A 158 -18.53 -43.18 -12.14
CA TYR A 158 -18.87 -44.59 -12.27
C TYR A 158 -20.06 -44.72 -13.22
N GLN A 159 -19.95 -45.66 -14.16
CA GLN A 159 -20.96 -45.98 -15.19
C GLN A 159 -22.30 -46.44 -14.61
N ASN A 160 -22.39 -46.69 -13.29
CA ASN A 160 -23.61 -46.99 -12.55
C ASN A 160 -23.63 -46.19 -11.24
N GLY A 161 -24.63 -45.32 -11.10
CA GLY A 161 -24.65 -44.20 -10.16
C GLY A 161 -24.85 -44.58 -8.69
N ALA A 162 -23.76 -44.79 -7.97
CA ALA A 162 -23.76 -44.72 -6.50
C ALA A 162 -23.26 -43.33 -6.07
N ARG A 163 -24.20 -42.40 -5.84
CA ARG A 163 -23.90 -41.11 -5.21
C ARG A 163 -23.76 -41.32 -3.70
N HIS A 164 -22.53 -41.18 -3.18
CA HIS A 164 -22.33 -41.12 -1.74
C HIS A 164 -22.85 -39.79 -1.21
N LYS A 165 -23.79 -39.85 -0.26
CA LYS A 165 -24.44 -38.70 0.37
C LYS A 165 -23.61 -38.28 1.58
N CYS A 166 -22.87 -37.18 1.45
CA CYS A 166 -22.38 -36.38 2.56
C CYS A 166 -22.55 -34.92 2.21
#